data_AF-A0A2D6LHG7-F1
#
_entry.id   AF-A0A2D6LHG7-F1
#
_cell.length_a   1.000
_cell.length_b   1.000
_cell.length_c   1.000
_cell.angle_alpha   90.00
_cell.angle_beta   90.00
_cell.angle_gamma   90.00
#
_symmetry.space_group_name_H-M   'P 1'
#
loop_
_entity.id
_entity.type
_entity.pdbx_description
1 polymer ?
#
loop_
_entity_poly.entity_id
_entity_poly.type
_entity_poly.pdbx_seq_one_letter_code
_entity_poly.pdbx_strand_id
1 'polypeptide(L)' 'MKTTMIQVKKDTAVKLKELKDYNRQSYDDIIRKLIQTNDTDVLTKEDINDIRQGLEDIRAGRTVSLEKAAKELGVKLKG' A
#
# COMPACT_ATOMS: atom_id res chain seq x y z
N MET A 1 -6.01 20.91 -16.24
CA MET A 1 -6.58 20.97 -14.86
C MET A 1 -6.61 22.42 -14.41
N LYS A 2 -7.68 22.86 -13.76
CA LYS A 2 -7.69 24.15 -13.06
C LYS A 2 -7.05 23.93 -11.69
N THR A 3 -6.03 24.73 -11.37
CA THR A 3 -5.39 24.73 -10.05
C THR A 3 -5.87 25.95 -9.27
N THR A 4 -5.85 25.82 -7.95
CA THR A 4 -6.09 26.94 -7.04
C THR A 4 -4.91 27.04 -6.08
N MET A 5 -4.74 28.20 -5.45
CA MET A 5 -3.75 28.36 -4.39
C MET A 5 -4.37 28.05 -3.03
N ILE A 6 -3.67 27.23 -2.25
CA ILE A 6 -3.97 27.01 -0.84
C ILE A 6 -2.84 27.63 0.00
N GLN A 7 -3.21 28.25 1.11
CA GLN A 7 -2.23 28.74 2.08
C GLN A 7 -2.03 27.69 3.17
N VAL A 8 -0.77 27.37 3.44
CA VAL A 8 -0.36 26.47 4.52
C VAL A 8 0.75 27.12 5.33
N LYS A 9 0.89 26.73 6.60
CA LYS A 9 2.01 27.17 7.43
C LYS A 9 3.32 26.63 6.84
N LYS A 10 4.42 27.35 7.05
CA LYS A 10 5.76 26.92 6.60
C LYS A 10 6.11 25.53 7.10
N ASP A 11 5.84 25.25 8.38
CA ASP A 11 6.13 23.94 8.98
C ASP A 11 5.30 22.82 8.34
N THR A 12 4.05 23.09 7.95
CA THR A 12 3.20 22.14 7.23
C THR A 12 3.78 21.85 5.84
N ALA A 13 4.28 22.86 5.13
CA ALA A 13 4.91 22.66 3.82
C ALA A 13 6.19 21.83 3.92
N VAL A 14 6.98 22.00 4.99
CA VAL A 14 8.17 21.16 5.24
C VAL A 14 7.77 19.72 5.46
N LYS A 15 6.78 19.46 6.33
CA LYS A 15 6.26 18.11 6.57
C LYS A 15 5.70 17.45 5.31
N LEU A 16 4.97 18.20 4.49
CA LEU A 16 4.46 17.70 3.21
C LEU A 16 5.59 17.30 2.25
N LYS A 17 6.76 17.96 2.33
CA LYS A 17 7.93 17.60 1.53
C LYS A 17 8.57 16.29 2.01
N GLU A 18 8.58 16.05 3.33
CA GLU A 18 9.09 14.81 3.93
C GLU A 18 8.21 13.59 3.61
N LEU A 19 6.91 13.80 3.38
CA LEU A 19 5.94 12.76 3.01
C LEU A 19 6.00 12.34 1.53
N LYS A 20 6.97 12.83 0.75
CA LYS A 20 7.15 12.42 -0.65
C LYS A 20 7.74 11.02 -0.73
N ASP A 21 7.03 10.12 -1.40
CA ASP A 21 7.54 8.78 -1.73
C ASP A 21 8.62 8.85 -2.84
N TYR A 22 8.57 9.88 -3.71
CA TYR A 22 9.54 10.12 -4.77
C TYR A 22 9.71 11.60 -5.09
N ASN A 23 10.89 11.97 -5.60
CA ASN A 23 11.33 13.37 -5.75
C ASN A 23 10.39 14.24 -6.62
N ARG A 24 9.71 13.63 -7.61
CA ARG A 24 8.81 14.31 -8.56
C ARG A 24 7.34 14.33 -8.16
N GLN A 25 6.97 13.77 -7.01
CA GLN A 25 5.58 13.75 -6.56
C GLN A 25 5.07 15.17 -6.29
N SER A 26 3.86 15.50 -6.74
CA SER A 26 3.27 16.81 -6.50
C SER A 26 2.67 16.89 -5.09
N TYR A 27 2.52 18.10 -4.55
CA TYR A 27 1.83 18.27 -3.27
C TYR A 27 0.35 17.89 -3.35
N ASP A 28 -0.29 18.05 -4.52
CA ASP A 28 -1.69 17.61 -4.74
C ASP A 28 -1.80 16.09 -4.61
N ASP A 29 -0.84 15.33 -5.16
CA ASP A 29 -0.81 13.87 -5.07
C ASP A 29 -0.65 13.39 -3.62
N ILE A 30 0.23 14.05 -2.85
CA ILE A 30 0.44 13.73 -1.43
C ILE A 30 -0.83 14.02 -0.64
N ILE A 31 -1.45 15.19 -0.84
CA ILE A 31 -2.68 15.56 -0.15
C ILE A 31 -3.80 14.58 -0.49
N ARG A 32 -3.95 14.18 -1.76
CA ARG A 32 -4.91 13.15 -2.18
C ARG A 32 -4.64 11.80 -1.52
N LYS A 33 -3.38 11.36 -1.50
CA LYS A 33 -2.99 10.13 -0.81
C LYS A 33 -3.39 10.19 0.66
N LEU A 34 -3.04 11.26 1.38
CA LEU A 34 -3.38 11.42 2.79
C LEU A 34 -4.89 11.42 3.06
N ILE A 35 -5.68 12.04 2.16
CA ILE A 35 -7.14 12.01 2.23
C ILE A 35 -7.65 10.57 2.04
N GLN A 36 -7.11 9.83 1.07
CA GLN A 36 -7.48 8.43 0.79
C GLN A 36 -7.06 7.46 1.90
N THR A 37 -5.87 7.65 2.48
CA THR A 37 -5.35 6.83 3.58
C THR A 37 -6.23 6.92 4.83
N ASN A 38 -6.94 8.05 5.00
CA ASN A 38 -7.87 8.22 6.12
C ASN A 38 -9.14 7.36 5.98
N ASP A 39 -9.45 6.84 4.78
CA ASP A 39 -10.67 6.09 4.51
C ASP A 39 -10.45 4.57 4.27
N THR A 40 -9.29 4.09 3.80
CA THR A 40 -9.24 2.69 3.28
C THR A 40 -7.96 1.87 3.44
N ASP A 41 -6.88 2.37 4.07
CA ASP A 41 -5.55 1.72 3.96
C ASP A 41 -4.98 1.15 5.27
N VAL A 42 -5.86 0.83 6.22
CA VAL A 42 -5.46 0.13 7.45
C VAL A 42 -5.80 -1.35 7.28
N LEU A 43 -4.80 -2.22 7.34
CA LEU A 43 -5.01 -3.66 7.45
C LEU A 43 -6.00 -3.91 8.59
N THR A 44 -7.12 -4.54 8.26
CA THR A 44 -8.09 -4.95 9.27
C THR A 44 -7.45 -5.96 10.21
N LYS A 45 -8.08 -6.20 11.36
CA LYS A 45 -7.62 -7.27 12.27
C LYS A 45 -7.63 -8.63 11.58
N GLU A 46 -8.55 -8.84 10.64
CA GLU A 46 -8.67 -10.04 9.82
C GLU A 46 -7.48 -10.16 8.87
N ASP A 47 -7.16 -9.10 8.11
CA ASP A 47 -5.99 -9.09 7.22
C ASP A 47 -4.69 -9.42 7.97
N ILE A 48 -4.52 -8.84 9.17
CA ILE A 48 -3.35 -9.12 10.02
C ILE A 48 -3.33 -10.58 10.48
N ASN A 49 -4.50 -11.15 10.81
CA ASN A 49 -4.59 -12.54 11.24
C ASN A 49 -4.25 -13.50 10.10
N ASP A 50 -4.76 -13.23 8.90
CA ASP A 50 -4.51 -14.05 7.71
C ASP A 50 -3.04 -14.03 7.32
N ILE A 51 -2.39 -12.86 7.40
CA ILE A 51 -0.94 -12.73 7.20
C ILE A 51 -0.17 -13.56 8.23
N ARG A 52 -0.57 -13.53 9.52
CA ARG A 52 0.08 -14.32 10.57
C ARG A 52 -0.07 -15.81 10.35
N GLN A 53 -1.27 -16.27 9.98
CA GLN A 53 -1.53 -17.68 9.66
C GLN A 53 -0.64 -18.14 8.49
N GLY A 54 -0.56 -17.34 7.42
CA GLY A 54 0.33 -17.64 6.29
C GLY A 54 1.80 -17.74 6.70
N LEU A 55 2.27 -16.87 7.58
CA LEU A 55 3.65 -16.95 8.12
C LEU A 55 3.88 -18.23 8.94
N GLU A 56 2.90 -18.67 9.73
CA GLU A 56 2.98 -19.94 10.45
C GLU A 56 2.99 -21.14 9.52
N ASP A 57 2.16 -21.13 8.47
CA ASP A 57 2.12 -22.18 7.46
C ASP A 57 3.47 -22.33 6.76
N ILE A 58 4.09 -21.21 6.36
CA ILE A 58 5.44 -21.20 5.78
C ILE A 58 6.46 -21.78 6.76
N ARG A 59 6.43 -21.34 8.03
CA ARG A 59 7.36 -21.83 9.06
C ARG A 59 7.20 -23.33 9.34
N ALA A 60 5.97 -23.83 9.27
CA ALA A 60 5.66 -25.24 9.46
C ALA A 60 5.89 -26.10 8.21
N GLY A 61 6.36 -25.51 7.09
CA GLY A 61 6.59 -26.22 5.84
C GLY A 61 5.30 -26.61 5.10
N ARG A 62 4.15 -26.01 5.47
CA ARG A 62 2.87 -26.17 4.77
C ARG A 62 2.84 -25.28 3.53
N THR A 63 3.76 -25.50 2.61
CA THR A 63 3.89 -24.75 1.36
C THR A 63 3.57 -25.63 0.16
N VAL A 64 3.14 -24.99 -0.92
CA VAL A 64 2.94 -25.62 -2.23
C VAL A 64 3.84 -24.96 -3.26
N SER A 65 4.18 -25.67 -4.34
CA SER A 65 4.93 -25.07 -5.43
C SER A 65 4.09 -23.98 -6.11
N LEU A 66 4.77 -23.00 -6.70
CA LEU A 66 4.12 -21.89 -7.38
C LEU A 66 3.25 -22.38 -8.55
N GLU A 67 3.71 -23.41 -9.27
CA GLU A 67 2.98 -24.05 -10.37
C GLU A 67 1.68 -24.72 -9.88
N LYS A 68 1.74 -25.41 -8.74
CA LYS A 68 0.56 -26.05 -8.14
C LYS A 68 -0.45 -25.01 -7.68
N ALA A 69 0.01 -23.97 -6.98
CA ALA A 69 -0.87 -22.88 -6.53
C ALA A 69 -1.54 -22.17 -7.71
N ALA A 70 -0.79 -21.87 -8.77
CA ALA A 70 -1.31 -21.23 -9.97
C ALA A 70 -2.37 -22.08 -10.68
N LYS A 71 -2.15 -23.40 -10.75
CA LYS A 71 -3.13 -24.34 -11.29
C LYS A 71 -4.43 -24.37 -10.48
N GLU A 72 -4.34 -24.40 -9.16
CA GLU A 72 -5.51 -24.41 -8.26
C GLU A 72 -6.28 -23.08 -8.30
N LEU A 73 -5.57 -21.96 -8.45
CA LEU A 73 -6.16 -20.62 -8.52
C LEU A 73 -6.58 -20.18 -9.94
N GLY A 74 -6.32 -21.01 -10.96
CA GLY A 74 -6.64 -20.69 -12.36
C GLY A 74 -5.82 -19.55 -12.96
N VAL A 75 -4.66 -19.23 -12.37
CA VAL A 75 -3.79 -18.13 -12.80
C VAL A 75 -2.68 -18.67 -13.71
N LYS A 76 -2.36 -17.94 -14.78
CA LYS A 76 -1.21 -18.27 -15.64
C LYS A 76 0.06 -17.62 -15.11
N LEU A 77 1.07 -18.43 -14.82
CA LEU A 77 2.41 -17.93 -14.49
C LEU A 77 3.02 -17.31 -15.75
N LYS A 78 3.54 -16.08 -15.61
CA LYS A 78 4.42 -15.49 -16.63
C LYS A 78 5.80 -16.11 -16.43
N GLY A 79 6.18 -17.00 -17.33
CA GLY A 79 7.55 -17.52 -17.46
C GLY A 79 8.47 -16.52 -18.14
#